data_AF-A0A2R7R4K5-F1
#
_entry.id   AF-A0A2R7R4K5-F1
#
_cell.length_a   1.000
_cell.length_b   1.000
_cell.length_c   1.000
_cell.angle_alpha   90.00
_cell.angle_beta   90.00
_cell.angle_gamma   90.00
#
_symmetry.space_group_name_H-M   'P 1'
#
loop_
_entity.id
_entity.type
_entity.pdbx_description
1 polymer ?
#
loop_
_entity_poly.entity_id
_entity_poly.type
_entity_poly.pdbx_seq_one_letter_code
_entity_poly.pdbx_strand_id
1 'polypeptide(L)'
;MLSLHTNLMIRLRSEEKGATAVEYGIMVALIAVVIIVAVTLLGTTLTETFNGVACSVKGGAYTAATAASGSTAAVAGSCSK
;
A
#
# COMPACT_ATOMS: atom_id res chain seq x y z
N MET A 1 15.06 50.68 9.95
CA MET A 1 13.93 50.36 9.04
C MET A 1 14.23 49.23 8.04
N LEU A 2 15.47 48.72 7.91
CA LEU A 2 15.77 47.60 6.98
C LEU A 2 15.40 46.20 7.50
N SER A 3 15.27 46.01 8.82
CA SER A 3 15.06 44.68 9.45
C SER A 3 13.69 44.05 9.16
N LEU A 4 12.66 44.86 8.87
CA LEU A 4 11.33 44.35 8.51
C LEU A 4 11.29 43.79 7.08
N HIS A 5 12.01 44.43 6.15
CA HIS A 5 12.09 43.98 4.76
C HIS A 5 12.82 42.63 4.63
N THR A 6 13.87 42.41 5.43
CA THR A 6 14.59 41.13 5.45
C THR A 6 13.76 39.98 6.02
N ASN A 7 12.98 40.22 7.08
CA ASN A 7 12.11 39.18 7.67
C ASN A 7 10.98 38.74 6.72
N LEU A 8 10.40 39.66 5.95
CA LEU A 8 9.36 39.34 4.97
C LEU A 8 9.93 38.54 3.77
N MET A 9 11.12 38.91 3.27
CA MET A 9 11.77 38.18 2.19
C MET A 9 12.20 36.75 2.59
N ILE A 10 12.57 36.54 3.86
CA ILE A 10 12.89 35.19 4.38
C ILE A 10 11.64 34.31 4.46
N ARG A 11 10.48 34.86 4.86
CA ARG A 11 9.20 34.15 4.86
C ARG A 11 8.79 33.74 3.44
N LEU A 12 8.84 34.67 2.47
CA LEU A 12 8.45 34.40 1.08
C LEU A 12 9.40 33.41 0.38
N ARG A 13 10.71 33.48 0.61
CA ARG A 13 11.66 32.45 0.13
C ARG A 13 11.42 31.06 0.74
N SER A 14 10.77 31.00 1.90
CA SER A 14 10.41 29.74 2.55
C SER A 14 9.09 29.16 2.01
N GLU A 15 8.21 29.97 1.42
CA GLU A 15 6.91 29.52 0.88
C GLU A 15 7.03 28.82 -0.48
N GLU A 16 7.97 29.23 -1.34
CA GLU A 16 8.30 28.53 -2.61
C GLU A 16 8.81 27.10 -2.37
N LYS A 17 9.56 26.91 -1.28
CA LYS A 17 10.09 25.59 -0.86
C LYS A 17 8.99 24.69 -0.26
N GLY A 18 7.90 25.30 0.22
CA GLY A 18 6.72 24.60 0.73
C GLY A 18 5.72 24.24 -0.37
N ALA A 19 5.51 25.13 -1.34
CA ALA A 19 4.65 24.87 -2.51
C ALA A 19 5.18 23.71 -3.36
N THR A 20 6.51 23.66 -3.59
CA THR A 20 7.17 22.56 -4.30
C THR A 20 7.13 21.23 -3.56
N ALA A 21 6.98 21.22 -2.22
CA ALA A 21 6.84 19.98 -1.46
C ALA A 21 5.51 19.24 -1.75
N VAL A 22 4.46 19.98 -2.09
CA VAL A 22 3.12 19.42 -2.35
C VAL A 22 3.03 18.80 -3.74
N GLU A 23 3.71 19.36 -4.75
CA GLU A 23 3.72 18.80 -6.11
C GLU A 23 4.39 17.42 -6.16
N TYR A 24 5.59 17.31 -5.58
CA TYR A 24 6.24 16.01 -5.43
C TYR A 24 5.45 15.08 -4.50
N GLY A 25 4.78 15.66 -3.48
CA GLY A 25 3.88 14.93 -2.58
C GLY A 25 2.71 14.24 -3.30
N ILE A 26 2.07 14.89 -4.27
CA ILE A 26 0.99 14.30 -5.07
C ILE A 26 1.51 13.17 -5.98
N MET A 27 2.69 13.34 -6.59
CA MET A 27 3.28 12.28 -7.42
C MET A 27 3.58 11.02 -6.61
N VAL A 28 4.12 11.21 -5.39
CA VAL A 28 4.38 10.12 -4.45
C VAL A 28 3.07 9.51 -3.94
N ALA A 29 2.03 10.31 -3.70
CA ALA A 29 0.73 9.83 -3.25
C ALA A 29 0.07 8.87 -4.26
N LEU A 30 0.18 9.15 -5.56
CA LEU A 30 -0.33 8.24 -6.61
C LEU A 30 0.42 6.91 -6.62
N ILE A 31 1.75 6.93 -6.47
CA ILE A 31 2.57 5.72 -6.38
C ILE A 31 2.20 4.92 -5.12
N ALA A 32 1.97 5.60 -3.99
CA ALA A 32 1.58 4.94 -2.75
C ALA A 32 0.25 4.16 -2.89
N VAL A 33 -0.75 4.73 -3.55
CA VAL A 33 -2.03 4.03 -3.81
C VAL A 33 -1.81 2.77 -4.65
N VAL A 34 -1.01 2.85 -5.70
CA VAL A 34 -0.69 1.69 -6.55
C VAL A 34 0.03 0.60 -5.75
N ILE A 35 0.98 0.97 -4.89
CA ILE A 35 1.69 0.02 -4.03
C ILE A 35 0.73 -0.66 -3.05
N ILE A 36 -0.17 0.09 -2.41
CA ILE A 36 -1.17 -0.48 -1.48
C ILE A 36 -1.99 -1.55 -2.20
N VAL A 37 -2.51 -1.24 -3.38
CA VAL A 37 -3.26 -2.21 -4.19
C VAL A 37 -2.38 -3.42 -4.49
N ALA A 38 -1.18 -3.24 -5.05
CA ALA A 38 -0.28 -4.35 -5.37
C ALA A 38 0.03 -5.26 -4.16
N VAL A 39 0.29 -4.67 -2.99
CA VAL A 39 0.58 -5.41 -1.76
C VAL A 39 -0.65 -6.16 -1.25
N THR A 40 -1.86 -5.61 -1.38
CA THR A 40 -3.08 -6.33 -0.99
C THR A 40 -3.31 -7.59 -1.83
N LEU A 41 -3.14 -7.50 -3.15
CA LEU A 41 -3.24 -8.67 -4.05
C LEU A 41 -2.11 -9.69 -3.81
N LEU A 42 -0.90 -9.21 -3.54
CA LEU A 42 0.21 -10.10 -3.24
C LEU A 42 -0.01 -10.82 -1.90
N GLY A 43 -0.48 -10.09 -0.88
CA GLY A 43 -0.78 -10.64 0.45
C GLY A 43 -1.83 -11.75 0.43
N THR A 44 -2.89 -11.61 -0.38
CA THR A 44 -3.90 -12.67 -0.53
C THR A 44 -3.29 -13.92 -1.16
N THR A 45 -2.49 -13.77 -2.21
CA THR A 45 -1.81 -14.87 -2.90
C THR A 45 -0.80 -15.59 -1.99
N LEU A 46 -0.04 -14.83 -1.21
CA LEU A 46 0.89 -15.39 -0.23
C LEU A 46 0.17 -16.16 0.87
N THR A 47 -0.95 -15.64 1.38
CA THR A 47 -1.75 -16.32 2.40
C THR A 47 -2.28 -17.66 1.89
N GLU A 48 -2.77 -17.71 0.65
CA GLU A 48 -3.24 -18.96 0.03
C GLU A 48 -2.12 -19.99 -0.16
N THR A 49 -0.95 -19.55 -0.64
CA THR A 49 0.19 -20.46 -0.85
C THR A 49 0.69 -21.05 0.47
N PHE A 50 0.84 -20.24 1.52
CA PHE A 50 1.23 -20.75 2.84
C PHE A 50 0.17 -21.66 3.47
N ASN A 51 -1.12 -21.37 3.29
CA ASN A 51 -2.20 -22.25 3.76
C ASN A 51 -2.22 -23.60 3.02
N GLY A 52 -1.96 -23.59 1.71
CA GLY A 52 -1.80 -24.81 0.93
C GLY A 52 -0.62 -25.66 1.40
N VAL A 53 0.54 -25.04 1.63
CA VAL A 53 1.71 -25.73 2.19
C VAL A 53 1.41 -26.30 3.57
N ALA A 54 0.80 -25.51 4.46
CA ALA A 54 0.43 -25.97 5.80
C ALA A 54 -0.55 -27.16 5.77
N CYS A 55 -1.47 -27.18 4.79
CA CYS A 55 -2.39 -28.29 4.60
C CYS A 55 -1.68 -29.57 4.13
N SER A 56 -0.79 -29.43 3.14
CA SER A 56 0.01 -30.55 2.63
C SER A 56 0.89 -31.16 3.72
N VAL A 57 1.47 -30.34 4.59
CA VAL A 57 2.25 -30.80 5.76
C VAL A 57 1.37 -31.56 6.77
N LYS A 58 0.08 -31.20 6.89
CA LYS A 58 -0.89 -31.91 7.75
C LYS A 58 -1.47 -33.18 7.11
N GLY A 59 -1.10 -33.49 5.85
CA GLY A 59 -1.58 -34.64 5.10
C GLY A 59 -3.00 -34.49 4.58
N GLY A 60 -3.51 -33.26 4.43
CA GLY A 60 -4.83 -32.97 3.89
C GLY A 60 -4.79 -32.53 2.43
N ALA A 61 -5.96 -32.47 1.80
CA ALA A 61 -6.14 -31.87 0.48
C ALA A 61 -6.58 -30.40 0.64
N TYR A 62 -5.84 -29.48 0.01
CA TYR A 62 -6.22 -28.07 -0.03
C TYR A 62 -7.18 -27.83 -1.17
N THR A 63 -8.40 -27.36 -0.87
CA THR A 63 -9.30 -26.83 -1.88
C THR A 63 -9.03 -25.34 -2.00
N ALA A 64 -8.45 -24.92 -3.13
CA ALA A 64 -8.21 -23.51 -3.38
C ALA A 64 -9.53 -22.74 -3.34
N ALA A 65 -9.54 -21.61 -2.64
CA ALA A 65 -10.65 -20.68 -2.73
C ALA A 65 -10.72 -20.13 -4.16
N THR A 66 -11.92 -20.11 -4.72
CA THR A 66 -12.15 -19.48 -6.03
C THR A 66 -12.15 -17.97 -5.84
N ALA A 67 -11.13 -17.30 -6.38
CA ALA A 67 -11.00 -15.85 -6.29
C ALA A 67 -12.12 -15.15 -7.08
N ALA A 68 -13.09 -14.55 -6.40
CA ALA A 68 -13.95 -13.54 -6.99
C ALA A 68 -13.13 -12.24 -7.15
N SER A 69 -13.10 -11.69 -8.37
CA SER A 69 -12.19 -10.64 -8.85
C SER A 69 -12.37 -9.24 -8.25
N GLY A 70 -12.80 -9.12 -6.98
CA GLY A 70 -13.02 -7.82 -6.35
C GLY A 70 -13.53 -7.82 -4.91
N SER A 71 -13.37 -8.91 -4.15
CA SER A 71 -13.80 -8.93 -2.74
C SER A 71 -12.61 -8.83 -1.79
N THR A 72 -12.62 -7.82 -0.91
CA THR A 72 -11.73 -7.69 0.26
C THR A 72 -12.00 -8.75 1.34
N ALA A 73 -12.97 -9.65 1.12
CA ALA A 73 -13.12 -10.89 1.88
C ALA A 73 -12.50 -12.04 1.07
N ALA A 74 -11.20 -12.27 1.26
CA ALA A 74 -10.59 -13.53 0.88
C ALA A 74 -11.24 -14.64 1.71
N VAL A 75 -12.08 -15.47 1.08
CA VAL A 75 -12.49 -16.73 1.69
C VAL A 75 -11.23 -17.59 1.73
N ALA A 76 -10.71 -17.88 2.92
CA ALA A 76 -9.57 -18.79 3.04
C ALA A 76 -9.98 -20.17 2.51
N GLY A 77 -9.19 -20.72 1.58
CA GLY A 77 -9.38 -22.09 1.11
C GLY A 77 -9.35 -23.07 2.28
N SER A 78 -10.25 -24.05 2.29
CA SER A 78 -10.30 -25.02 3.38
C SER A 78 -9.29 -26.15 3.17
N CYS A 79 -8.63 -26.55 4.26
CA CYS A 79 -7.89 -27.80 4.33
C CYS A 79 -8.81 -28.85 4.96
N SER A 80 -9.19 -29.88 4.19
CA SER A 80 -9.82 -31.07 4.74
C SER A 80 -8.79 -32.18 4.81
N LYS A 81 -8.83 -32.97 5.89
CA LYS A 81 -8.25 -34.31 5.85
C LYS A 81 -9.06 -35.20 4.92
#